data_AF-A0A0U2VX56-F1
#
_entry.id   AF-A0A0U2VX56-F1
#
_cell.length_a   1.000
_cell.length_b   1.000
_cell.length_c   1.000
_cell.angle_alpha   90.00
_cell.angle_beta   90.00
_cell.angle_gamma   90.00
#
_symmetry.space_group_name_H-M   'P 1'
#
loop_
_entity.id
_entity.type
_entity.pdbx_description
1 polymer ?
#
loop_
_entity_poly.entity_id
_entity_poly.type
_entity_poly.pdbx_seq_one_letter_code
_entity_poly.pdbx_strand_id
1 'polypeptide(L)'
;MKKITTKMFITLIENKEEHFAVIINHWFYYIEKGRIYRFQQHSNSKIMTTLGLFYDGEIDNEMMMVELKKSILNQIQYDWFTDVWKESILERVSRSPYELEAFFF
;
A
#
# COMPACT_ATOMS: atom_id res chain seq x y z
N MET A 1 -3.79 4.67 -9.83
CA MET A 1 -2.82 3.60 -9.51
C MET A 1 -1.61 3.71 -10.45
N LYS A 2 -0.38 3.47 -9.96
CA LYS A 2 0.84 3.44 -10.78
C LYS A 2 1.60 2.14 -10.55
N LYS A 3 2.14 1.55 -11.62
CA LYS A 3 3.08 0.43 -11.51
C LYS A 3 4.49 0.96 -11.24
N ILE A 4 5.17 0.36 -10.28
CA ILE A 4 6.52 0.74 -9.86
C ILE A 4 7.42 -0.49 -9.83
N THR A 5 8.66 -0.33 -10.27
CA THR A 5 9.65 -1.40 -10.16
C THR A 5 10.13 -1.55 -8.72
N THR A 6 10.64 -2.73 -8.37
CA THR A 6 11.29 -2.97 -7.07
C THR A 6 12.37 -1.95 -6.75
N LYS A 7 13.19 -1.57 -7.74
CA LYS A 7 14.24 -0.56 -7.58
C LYS A 7 13.63 0.79 -7.20
N MET A 8 12.57 1.21 -7.87
CA MET A 8 11.89 2.47 -7.57
C MET A 8 11.25 2.45 -6.19
N PHE A 9 10.62 1.33 -5.80
CA PHE A 9 10.09 1.14 -4.45
C PHE A 9 11.16 1.30 -3.35
N ILE A 10 12.34 0.68 -3.54
CA ILE A 10 13.47 0.81 -2.61
C ILE A 10 13.89 2.28 -2.49
N THR A 11 14.08 2.96 -3.62
CA THR A 11 14.46 4.39 -3.64
C THR A 11 13.42 5.26 -2.93
N LEU A 12 12.13 5.01 -3.13
CA LEU A 12 11.05 5.76 -2.46
C LEU A 12 11.09 5.60 -0.93
N ILE A 13 11.34 4.38 -0.44
CA ILE A 13 11.50 4.14 1.00
C ILE A 13 12.73 4.85 1.57
N GLU A 14 13.84 4.88 0.82
CA GLU A 14 15.09 5.50 1.24
C GLU A 14 15.04 7.03 1.24
N ASN A 15 14.37 7.63 0.26
CA ASN A 15 14.22 9.07 0.16
C ASN A 15 13.35 9.64 1.30
N LYS A 16 12.38 8.86 1.81
CA LYS A 16 11.46 9.24 2.91
C LYS A 16 10.59 10.47 2.64
N GLU A 17 10.48 10.90 1.38
CA GLU A 17 9.77 12.13 1.01
C GLU A 17 8.28 11.88 0.71
N GLU A 18 7.91 10.65 0.36
CA GLU A 18 6.56 10.35 -0.13
C GLU A 18 5.74 9.51 0.86
N HIS A 19 4.42 9.76 0.84
CA HIS A 19 3.42 8.89 1.45
C HIS A 19 2.67 8.17 0.34
N PHE A 20 2.65 6.85 0.40
CA PHE A 20 1.97 6.04 -0.60
C PHE A 20 1.51 4.73 0.00
N ALA A 21 0.50 4.13 -0.61
CA ALA A 21 0.13 2.75 -0.32
C ALA A 21 0.62 1.85 -1.45
N VAL A 22 0.99 0.62 -1.12
CA VAL A 22 1.46 -0.37 -2.10
C VAL A 22 0.83 -1.73 -1.80
N ILE A 23 0.59 -2.48 -2.86
CA ILE A 23 0.09 -3.85 -2.77
C ILE A 23 1.26 -4.82 -2.94
N ILE A 24 1.49 -5.67 -1.94
CA ILE A 24 2.52 -6.73 -1.98
C ILE A 24 1.88 -8.04 -1.54
N ASN A 25 1.85 -9.05 -2.42
CA ASN A 25 1.24 -10.36 -2.15
C ASN A 25 -0.20 -10.26 -1.57
N HIS A 26 -1.08 -9.50 -2.24
CA HIS A 26 -2.48 -9.27 -1.84
C HIS A 26 -2.68 -8.58 -0.48
N TRP A 27 -1.66 -7.87 -0.01
CA TRP A 27 -1.75 -7.04 1.19
C TRP A 27 -1.43 -5.59 0.89
N PHE A 28 -2.24 -4.70 1.44
CA PHE A 28 -1.97 -3.27 1.47
C PHE A 28 -0.96 -2.94 2.58
N TYR A 29 0.02 -2.15 2.18
CA TYR A 29 0.99 -1.51 3.06
C TYR A 29 0.91 -0.01 2.86
N TYR A 30 0.89 0.74 3.95
CA TYR A 30 1.03 2.18 3.96
C TYR A 30 2.48 2.54 4.28
N ILE A 31 3.09 3.38 3.44
CA ILE A 31 4.44 3.88 3.64
C ILE A 31 4.35 5.34 4.08
N GLU A 32 4.97 5.63 5.22
CA GLU A 32 5.05 6.99 5.75
C GLU A 32 6.51 7.30 6.12
N LYS A 33 7.15 8.20 5.38
CA LYS A 33 8.53 8.62 5.62
C LYS A 33 9.52 7.45 5.76
N GLY A 34 9.33 6.43 4.92
CA GLY A 34 10.13 5.20 4.89
C GLY A 34 9.78 4.17 5.96
N ARG A 35 8.80 4.42 6.84
CA ARG A 35 8.21 3.39 7.72
C ARG A 35 7.16 2.61 6.95
N ILE A 36 7.06 1.31 7.24
CA ILE A 36 6.18 0.41 6.51
C ILE A 36 5.14 -0.15 7.46
N TYR A 37 3.88 0.18 7.18
CA TYR A 37 2.74 -0.18 8.00
C TYR A 37 1.86 -1.15 7.23
N ARG A 38 1.74 -2.40 7.69
CA ARG A 38 0.80 -3.35 7.09
C ARG A 38 -0.59 -3.12 7.67
N PHE A 39 -1.59 -3.15 6.81
CA PHE A 39 -2.99 -3.05 7.21
C PHE A 39 -3.34 -4.22 8.15
N GLN A 40 -4.40 -4.10 8.96
CA GLN A 40 -4.98 -5.26 9.63
C GLN A 40 -5.81 -6.10 8.68
N GLN A 41 -6.02 -7.37 9.02
CA GLN A 41 -6.77 -8.30 8.18
C GLN A 41 -8.15 -7.78 7.78
N HIS A 42 -8.94 -7.29 8.74
CA HIS A 42 -10.30 -6.80 8.45
C HIS A 42 -10.28 -5.59 7.50
N SER A 43 -9.34 -4.65 7.72
CA SER A 43 -9.18 -3.45 6.89
C SER A 43 -8.62 -3.79 5.51
N ASN A 44 -7.65 -4.71 5.44
CA ASN A 44 -7.10 -5.22 4.20
C ASN A 44 -8.17 -5.90 3.35
N SER A 45 -8.97 -6.81 3.94
CA SER A 45 -10.05 -7.47 3.21
C SER A 45 -11.04 -6.46 2.63
N LYS A 46 -11.43 -5.44 3.39
CA LYS A 46 -12.34 -4.40 2.92
C LYS A 46 -11.77 -3.65 1.71
N ILE A 47 -10.53 -3.18 1.81
CA ILE A 47 -9.89 -2.44 0.72
C ILE A 47 -9.54 -3.32 -0.48
N MET A 48 -9.23 -4.61 -0.27
CA MET A 48 -9.08 -5.57 -1.37
C MET A 48 -10.40 -5.78 -2.12
N THR A 49 -11.56 -5.78 -1.43
CA THR A 49 -12.87 -5.78 -2.10
C THR A 49 -13.05 -4.52 -2.92
N THR A 50 -12.77 -3.34 -2.36
CA THR A 50 -12.84 -2.06 -3.10
C THR A 50 -11.90 -2.05 -4.31
N LEU A 51 -10.70 -2.61 -4.19
CA LEU A 51 -9.76 -2.78 -5.30
C LEU A 51 -10.33 -3.69 -6.40
N GLY A 52 -11.06 -4.74 -6.04
CA GLY A 52 -11.80 -5.58 -6.99
C GLY A 52 -12.79 -4.75 -7.82
N LEU A 53 -13.63 -3.95 -7.14
CA LEU A 53 -14.57 -3.03 -7.80
C LEU A 53 -13.86 -2.03 -8.72
N PHE A 54 -12.66 -1.58 -8.34
CA PHE A 54 -11.83 -0.69 -9.15
C PHE A 54 -11.33 -1.38 -10.43
N TYR A 55 -10.89 -2.64 -10.35
CA TYR A 55 -10.47 -3.40 -11.53
C TYR A 55 -11.64 -3.77 -12.45
N ASP A 56 -12.81 -4.03 -11.87
CA ASP A 56 -14.05 -4.31 -12.63
C ASP A 56 -14.62 -3.05 -13.29
N GLY A 57 -14.05 -1.87 -13.00
CA GLY A 57 -14.47 -0.59 -13.56
C GLY A 57 -15.74 -0.02 -12.94
N GLU A 58 -16.21 -0.58 -11.82
CA GLU A 58 -17.41 -0.12 -11.11
C GLU A 58 -17.15 1.17 -10.33
N ILE A 59 -15.91 1.38 -9.89
CA ILE A 59 -15.47 2.63 -9.26
C ILE A 59 -14.25 3.20 -9.99
N ASP A 60 -14.15 4.52 -10.01
CA ASP A 60 -13.01 5.20 -10.61
C ASP A 60 -11.83 5.37 -9.65
N ASN A 61 -10.75 5.95 -10.18
CA ASN A 61 -9.54 6.18 -9.39
C ASN A 61 -9.75 7.20 -8.27
N GLU A 62 -10.66 8.17 -8.41
CA GLU A 62 -10.93 9.15 -7.36
C GLU A 62 -11.60 8.47 -6.16
N MET A 63 -12.63 7.67 -6.42
CA MET A 63 -13.37 6.93 -5.40
C MET A 63 -12.49 5.89 -4.69
N MET A 64 -11.63 5.16 -5.43
CA MET A 64 -10.63 4.25 -4.84
C MET A 64 -9.67 5.00 -3.91
N MET A 65 -9.18 6.17 -4.32
CA MET A 65 -8.27 6.99 -3.52
C MET A 65 -8.94 7.51 -2.24
N VAL A 66 -10.22 7.90 -2.31
CA VAL A 66 -11.01 8.35 -1.15
C VAL A 66 -11.16 7.22 -0.14
N GLU A 67 -11.59 6.03 -0.56
CA GLU A 67 -11.78 4.89 0.34
C GLU A 67 -10.46 4.40 0.95
N LEU A 68 -9.39 4.41 0.17
CA LEU A 68 -8.05 4.07 0.66
C LEU A 68 -7.55 5.07 1.71
N LYS A 69 -7.65 6.39 1.44
CA LYS A 69 -7.30 7.44 2.42
C LYS A 69 -8.11 7.29 3.70
N LYS A 70 -9.41 7.04 3.60
CA LYS A 70 -10.30 6.79 4.74
C LYS A 70 -9.88 5.57 5.56
N SER A 71 -9.51 4.47 4.91
CA SER A 71 -9.03 3.26 5.60
C SER A 71 -7.68 3.46 6.28
N ILE A 72 -6.78 4.26 5.69
CA ILE A 72 -5.50 4.62 6.33
C ILE A 72 -5.78 5.46 7.58
N LEU A 73 -6.56 6.54 7.45
CA LEU A 73 -6.88 7.44 8.57
C LEU A 73 -7.54 6.70 9.74
N ASN A 74 -8.49 5.81 9.46
CA ASN A 74 -9.12 4.99 10.48
C ASN A 74 -8.08 4.10 11.20
N GLN A 75 -7.17 3.48 10.47
CA GLN A 75 -6.15 2.63 11.09
C GLN A 75 -5.11 3.44 11.89
N ILE A 76 -4.76 4.65 11.46
CA ILE A 76 -3.91 5.57 12.26
C ILE A 76 -4.64 5.93 13.56
N GLN A 77 -5.91 6.32 13.47
CA GLN A 77 -6.70 6.78 14.62
C GLN A 77 -6.78 5.75 15.75
N TYR A 78 -6.85 4.47 15.40
CA TYR A 78 -6.96 3.37 16.35
C TYR A 78 -5.65 2.61 16.58
N ASP A 79 -4.52 3.10 16.05
CA ASP A 79 -3.21 2.44 16.10
C ASP A 79 -3.26 0.97 15.65
N TRP A 80 -4.00 0.71 14.58
CA TRP A 80 -4.26 -0.64 14.09
C TRP A 80 -3.19 -1.14 13.13
N PHE A 81 -2.27 -0.31 12.67
CA PHE A 81 -1.20 -0.78 11.80
C PHE A 81 -0.30 -1.79 12.50
N THR A 82 0.15 -2.80 11.75
CA THR A 82 1.30 -3.59 12.17
C THR A 82 2.55 -2.95 11.60
N ASP A 83 3.46 -2.48 12.46
CA ASP A 83 4.79 -2.06 12.02
C ASP A 83 5.54 -3.27 11.45
N VAL A 84 6.08 -3.12 10.25
CA VAL A 84 6.80 -4.17 9.55
C VAL A 84 8.25 -3.76 9.34
N TRP A 85 9.13 -4.67 9.71
CA TRP A 85 10.57 -4.54 9.51
C TRP A 85 10.88 -4.31 8.05
N LYS A 86 11.49 -3.16 7.75
CA LYS A 86 11.82 -2.71 6.39
C LYS A 86 12.57 -3.80 5.62
N GLU A 87 13.58 -4.40 6.25
CA GLU A 87 14.46 -5.41 5.65
C GLU A 87 13.65 -6.62 5.16
N SER A 88 12.66 -7.07 5.93
CA SER A 88 11.82 -8.22 5.58
C SER A 88 10.97 -7.96 4.34
N ILE A 89 10.49 -6.72 4.18
CA ILE A 89 9.70 -6.32 3.00
C ILE A 89 10.61 -6.13 1.80
N LEU A 90 11.77 -5.51 1.97
CA LEU A 90 12.73 -5.36 0.89
C LEU A 90 13.21 -6.71 0.36
N GLU A 91 13.49 -7.69 1.22
CA GLU A 91 13.85 -9.05 0.80
C GLU A 91 12.71 -9.71 0.01
N ARG A 92 11.46 -9.58 0.48
CA ARG A 92 10.28 -10.14 -0.19
C ARG A 92 10.07 -9.54 -1.58
N VAL A 93 10.17 -8.22 -1.70
CA VAL A 93 9.96 -7.52 -2.98
C VAL A 93 11.14 -7.75 -3.93
N SER A 94 12.38 -7.86 -3.42
CA SER A 94 13.57 -8.14 -4.25
C SER A 94 13.53 -9.50 -4.95
N ARG A 95 12.77 -10.46 -4.39
CA ARG A 95 12.54 -11.77 -4.99
C ARG A 95 11.32 -11.80 -5.93
N SER A 96 10.52 -10.74 -5.98
CA SER A 96 9.36 -10.66 -6.86
C SER A 96 9.79 -10.24 -8.27
N PRO A 97 9.45 -11.01 -9.32
CA PRO A 97 9.72 -10.62 -10.70
C PRO A 97 8.72 -9.58 -11.23
N TYR A 98 7.69 -9.24 -10.44
CA TYR A 98 6.58 -8.39 -10.88
C TYR A 98 6.73 -6.96 -10.39
N GLU A 99 6.23 -6.02 -11.19
CA GLU A 99 6.02 -4.64 -10.77
C GLU A 99 5.01 -4.59 -9.62
N LEU A 100 5.23 -3.64 -8.70
CA LEU A 100 4.32 -3.36 -7.60
C LEU A 100 3.29 -2.33 -8.03
N GLU A 101 2.10 -2.42 -7.46
CA GLU A 101 1.04 -1.43 -7.68
C GLU A 101 0.94 -0.50 -6.49
N ALA A 102 1.10 0.80 -6.76
CA ALA A 102 1.14 1.84 -5.75
C ALA A 102 0.11 2.96 -5.99
N PHE A 103 -0.36 3.51 -4.89
CA PHE A 103 -1.26 4.66 -4.80
C PHE A 103 -0.52 5.79 -4.07
N PHE A 104 -0.23 6.86 -4.80
CA PHE A 104 0.47 8.04 -4.29
C PHE A 104 -0.54 9.12 -3.90
N PHE A 105 -0.33 9.78 -2.74
CA PHE A 105 -1.34 10.63 -2.09
C PHE A 105 -1.13 12.13 -2.20
#